data_AF-A0A0M6Z9D7-F1
#
_entry.id   AF-A0A0M6Z9D7-F1
#
_cell.length_a   1.000
_cell.length_b   1.000
_cell.length_c   1.000
_cell.angle_alpha   90.00
_cell.angle_beta   90.00
_cell.angle_gamma   90.00
#
_symmetry.space_group_name_H-M   'P 1'
#
loop_
_entity.id
_entity.type
_entity.pdbx_description
1 polymer ?
#
loop_
_entity_poly.entity_id
_entity_poly.type
_entity_poly.pdbx_seq_one_letter_code
_entity_poly.pdbx_strand_id
1 'polypeptide(L)'
;MRSIINQFRELSDRQRSSEIAEANRRKWFIDARQRREQKQQQAERAEDALSELAASVVVANSIEIERFRKKLDVYEEATVHALMENGEALDLVQKRLDDLLSSAFVLDNGRKVFRTQDGQTVYDEHGQKLGQDEFDPATIPDAHPTWEEYEPVFLEKQRLLEERQELIEFQEKLDHARERTGDEELAQHELQELEVELEQALPDMVAINFLEKGLVSRFEPAATAKDHNGIAVQHGVKNEASMPSPNLGS
;
A
#
# COMPACT_ATOMS: atom_id res chain seq x y z
N MET A 1 -24.52 27.19 79.59
CA MET A 1 -25.32 26.43 78.59
C MET A 1 -24.72 26.44 77.17
N ARG A 2 -23.39 26.35 77.00
CA ARG A 2 -22.74 26.20 75.66
C ARG A 2 -22.05 24.83 75.44
N SER A 3 -22.03 23.96 76.45
CA SER A 3 -21.28 22.68 76.43
C SER A 3 -22.11 21.48 75.96
N ILE A 4 -23.40 21.42 76.31
CA ILE A 4 -24.29 20.29 75.98
C ILE A 4 -24.68 20.27 74.48
N ILE A 5 -24.70 21.44 73.82
CA ILE A 5 -25.02 21.56 72.39
C ILE A 5 -23.87 21.05 71.49
N ASN A 6 -22.62 21.05 71.97
CA ASN A 6 -21.49 20.54 71.19
C ASN A 6 -21.36 19.01 71.23
N GLN A 7 -21.68 18.37 72.36
CA GLN A 7 -21.63 16.90 72.48
C GLN A 7 -22.70 16.19 71.65
N PHE A 8 -23.88 16.80 71.46
CA PHE A 8 -24.92 16.23 70.62
C PHE A 8 -24.60 16.36 69.11
N ARG A 9 -23.81 17.38 68.73
CA ARG A 9 -23.33 17.58 67.35
C ARG A 9 -22.24 16.55 67.00
N GLU A 10 -21.29 16.30 67.90
CA GLU A 10 -20.23 15.30 67.68
C GLU A 10 -20.74 13.85 67.58
N LEU A 11 -21.78 13.48 68.35
CA LEU A 11 -22.39 12.15 68.25
C LEU A 11 -23.18 11.98 66.94
N SER A 12 -23.88 13.03 66.49
CA SER A 12 -24.58 13.04 65.20
C SER A 12 -23.60 12.99 64.01
N ASP A 13 -22.48 13.70 64.10
CA ASP A 13 -21.45 13.72 63.04
C ASP A 13 -20.70 12.38 62.97
N ARG A 14 -20.47 11.69 64.09
CA ARG A 14 -19.89 10.33 64.10
C ARG A 14 -20.83 9.30 63.48
N GLN A 15 -22.12 9.34 63.80
CA GLN A 15 -23.12 8.46 63.17
C GLN A 15 -23.21 8.70 61.65
N ARG A 16 -23.28 9.96 61.22
CA ARG A 16 -23.26 10.32 59.79
C ARG A 16 -21.96 9.89 59.10
N SER A 17 -20.80 10.04 59.75
CA SER A 17 -19.52 9.60 59.18
C SER A 17 -19.45 8.07 59.03
N SER A 18 -20.03 7.33 59.97
CA SER A 18 -20.11 5.86 59.93
C SER A 18 -21.02 5.38 58.80
N GLU A 19 -22.20 5.99 58.65
CA GLU A 19 -23.13 5.67 57.56
C GLU A 19 -22.54 6.01 56.19
N ILE A 20 -21.83 7.14 56.06
CA ILE A 20 -21.13 7.51 54.82
C ILE A 20 -20.00 6.52 54.53
N ALA A 21 -19.24 6.09 55.54
CA ALA A 21 -18.17 5.10 55.38
C ALA A 21 -18.71 3.72 54.98
N GLU A 22 -19.86 3.29 55.51
CA GLU A 22 -20.53 2.06 55.09
C GLU A 22 -21.12 2.16 53.69
N ALA A 23 -21.75 3.27 53.33
CA ALA A 23 -22.27 3.51 51.99
C ALA A 23 -21.14 3.49 50.94
N ASN A 24 -20.01 4.11 51.25
CA ASN A 24 -18.83 4.10 50.39
C ASN A 24 -18.22 2.69 50.25
N ARG A 25 -18.16 1.90 51.33
CA ARG A 25 -17.74 0.48 51.24
C ARG A 25 -18.67 -0.32 50.36
N ARG A 26 -19.99 -0.20 50.54
CA ARG A 26 -20.99 -0.90 49.72
C ARG A 26 -20.87 -0.52 48.25
N LYS A 27 -20.70 0.77 47.95
CA LYS A 27 -20.49 1.25 46.57
C LYS A 27 -19.21 0.67 45.95
N TRP A 28 -18.11 0.63 46.71
CA TRP A 28 -16.85 0.05 46.24
C TRP A 28 -16.97 -1.46 45.94
N PHE A 29 -17.66 -2.23 46.79
CA PHE A 29 -17.88 -3.66 46.54
C PHE A 29 -18.70 -3.92 45.27
N ILE A 30 -19.70 -3.08 44.98
CA ILE A 30 -20.51 -3.17 43.76
C ILE A 30 -19.66 -2.84 42.53
N ASP A 31 -18.91 -1.73 42.58
CA ASP A 31 -18.01 -1.30 41.49
C ASP A 31 -16.91 -2.34 41.21
N ALA A 32 -16.30 -2.89 42.26
CA ALA A 32 -15.24 -3.89 42.14
C ALA A 32 -15.77 -5.18 41.49
N ARG A 33 -17.01 -5.58 41.83
CA ARG A 33 -17.67 -6.75 41.22
C ARG A 33 -17.99 -6.48 39.74
N GLN A 34 -18.56 -5.33 39.40
CA GLN A 34 -18.83 -4.95 38.01
C GLN A 34 -17.56 -4.86 37.16
N ARG A 35 -16.47 -4.27 37.69
CA ARG A 35 -15.20 -4.22 36.97
C ARG A 35 -14.62 -5.60 36.72
N ARG A 36 -14.75 -6.52 37.68
CA ARG A 36 -14.30 -7.91 37.51
C ARG A 36 -15.13 -8.64 36.47
N GLU A 37 -16.45 -8.48 36.51
CA GLU A 37 -17.39 -9.07 35.56
C GLU A 37 -17.17 -8.53 34.13
N GLN A 38 -16.95 -7.22 33.98
CA GLN A 38 -16.58 -6.63 32.69
C GLN A 38 -15.25 -7.14 32.16
N LYS A 39 -14.22 -7.24 33.02
CA LYS A 39 -12.93 -7.83 32.62
C LYS A 39 -13.07 -9.28 32.21
N GLN A 40 -13.91 -10.05 32.91
CA GLN A 40 -14.14 -11.46 32.62
C GLN A 40 -14.91 -11.63 31.31
N GLN A 41 -15.95 -10.82 31.06
CA GLN A 41 -16.65 -10.80 29.78
C GLN A 41 -15.77 -10.34 28.61
N GLN A 42 -14.85 -9.39 28.84
CA GLN A 42 -13.90 -8.98 27.82
C GLN A 42 -12.89 -10.09 27.51
N ALA A 43 -12.42 -10.81 28.53
CA ALA A 43 -11.53 -11.95 28.35
C ALA A 43 -12.23 -13.10 27.61
N GLU A 44 -13.47 -13.45 27.99
CA GLU A 44 -14.26 -14.49 27.32
C GLU A 44 -14.53 -14.13 25.85
N ARG A 45 -14.91 -12.88 25.55
CA ARG A 45 -15.09 -12.45 24.15
C ARG A 45 -13.80 -12.48 23.34
N ALA A 46 -12.66 -12.18 23.95
CA ALA A 46 -11.36 -12.24 23.28
C ALA A 46 -10.95 -13.70 23.02
N GLU A 47 -11.21 -14.62 23.94
CA GLU A 47 -11.02 -16.06 23.74
C GLU A 47 -11.93 -16.62 22.65
N ASP A 48 -13.22 -16.26 22.66
CA ASP A 48 -14.17 -16.70 21.63
C ASP A 48 -13.76 -16.21 20.23
N ALA A 49 -13.36 -14.94 20.12
CA ALA A 49 -12.88 -14.38 18.85
C ALA A 49 -11.58 -15.06 18.36
N LEU A 50 -10.65 -15.39 19.26
CA LEU A 50 -9.44 -16.14 18.93
C LEU A 50 -9.74 -17.58 18.51
N SER A 51 -10.70 -18.23 19.17
CA SER A 51 -11.13 -19.60 18.88
C SER A 51 -11.84 -19.70 17.52
N GLU A 52 -12.67 -18.72 17.17
CA GLU A 52 -13.33 -18.61 15.86
C GLU A 52 -12.32 -18.38 14.73
N LEU A 53 -11.28 -17.57 14.99
CA LEU A 53 -10.17 -17.38 14.05
C LEU A 53 -9.37 -18.68 13.85
N ALA A 54 -9.08 -19.42 14.92
CA ALA A 54 -8.34 -20.68 14.87
C ALA A 54 -9.13 -21.80 14.17
N ALA A 55 -10.46 -21.82 14.29
CA ALA A 55 -11.31 -22.82 13.66
C ALA A 55 -11.53 -22.59 12.15
N SER A 56 -11.17 -21.40 11.63
CA SER A 56 -11.39 -21.01 10.23
C SER A 56 -10.13 -20.99 9.37
N VAL A 57 -8.99 -21.46 9.91
CA VAL A 57 -7.75 -21.64 9.13
C VAL A 57 -7.92 -22.81 8.15
N VAL A 58 -8.57 -22.52 7.03
CA VAL A 58 -8.63 -23.42 5.88
C VAL A 58 -7.27 -23.35 5.20
N VAL A 59 -6.53 -24.46 5.24
CA VAL A 59 -5.26 -24.61 4.51
C VAL A 59 -5.54 -24.41 3.02
N ALA A 60 -4.71 -23.64 2.33
CA ALA A 60 -4.86 -23.40 0.90
C ALA A 60 -4.80 -24.74 0.13
N ASN A 61 -5.66 -24.90 -0.88
CA ASN A 61 -5.62 -26.12 -1.67
C ASN A 61 -4.33 -26.15 -2.51
N SER A 62 -3.67 -27.32 -2.58
CA SER A 62 -2.53 -27.57 -3.47
C SER A 62 -2.69 -27.03 -4.91
N ILE A 63 -3.91 -27.06 -5.46
CA ILE A 63 -4.20 -26.51 -6.80
C ILE A 63 -4.09 -24.98 -6.84
N GLU A 64 -4.53 -24.30 -5.78
CA GLU A 64 -4.45 -22.83 -5.67
C GLU A 64 -3.00 -22.40 -5.50
N ILE A 65 -2.23 -23.08 -4.64
CA ILE A 65 -0.80 -22.84 -4.44
C ILE A 65 -0.05 -23.02 -5.78
N GLU A 66 -0.30 -24.11 -6.50
CA GLU A 66 0.34 -24.35 -7.81
C GLU A 66 -0.05 -23.31 -8.88
N ARG A 67 -1.29 -22.81 -8.85
CA ARG A 67 -1.70 -21.72 -9.74
C ARG A 67 -0.95 -20.43 -9.39
N PHE A 68 -0.87 -20.10 -8.12
CA PHE A 68 -0.18 -18.91 -7.65
C PHE A 68 1.32 -18.98 -7.94
N ARG A 69 1.98 -20.13 -7.74
CA ARG A 69 3.39 -20.33 -8.13
C ARG A 69 3.65 -20.05 -9.61
N LYS A 70 2.76 -20.53 -10.49
CA LYS A 70 2.85 -20.19 -11.93
C LYS A 70 2.67 -18.70 -12.20
N LYS A 71 1.84 -18.00 -11.41
CA LYS A 71 1.68 -16.53 -11.49
C LYS A 71 2.99 -15.84 -11.06
N LEU A 72 3.64 -16.33 -10.00
CA LEU A 72 4.96 -15.85 -9.56
C LEU A 72 6.02 -16.02 -10.66
N ASP A 73 6.09 -17.19 -11.31
CA ASP A 73 7.04 -17.43 -12.41
C ASP A 73 6.87 -16.41 -13.55
N VAL A 74 5.62 -16.07 -13.85
CA VAL A 74 5.28 -15.08 -14.88
C VAL A 74 5.66 -13.66 -14.44
N TYR A 75 5.41 -13.29 -13.19
CA TYR A 75 5.87 -12.01 -12.66
C TYR A 75 7.39 -11.90 -12.67
N GLU A 76 8.11 -12.93 -12.25
CA GLU A 76 9.57 -12.93 -12.27
C GLU A 76 10.13 -12.78 -13.68
N GLU A 77 9.58 -13.51 -14.66
CA GLU A 77 9.97 -13.32 -16.06
C GLU A 77 9.76 -11.86 -16.48
N ALA A 78 8.59 -11.29 -16.21
CA ALA A 78 8.29 -9.89 -16.54
C ALA A 78 9.22 -8.90 -15.81
N THR A 79 9.54 -9.12 -14.54
CA THR A 79 10.46 -8.28 -13.74
C THR A 79 11.90 -8.36 -14.26
N VAL A 80 12.39 -9.53 -14.61
CA VAL A 80 13.72 -9.69 -15.22
C VAL A 80 13.80 -8.90 -16.54
N HIS A 81 12.77 -9.00 -17.37
CA HIS A 81 12.72 -8.23 -18.62
C HIS A 81 12.68 -6.72 -18.38
N ALA A 82 11.83 -6.25 -17.46
CA ALA A 82 11.78 -4.84 -17.10
C ALA A 82 13.13 -4.32 -16.56
N LEU A 83 13.83 -5.12 -15.74
CA LEU A 83 15.18 -4.77 -15.25
C LEU A 83 16.22 -4.68 -16.37
N MET A 84 16.14 -5.56 -17.37
CA MET A 84 17.02 -5.49 -18.54
C MET A 84 16.75 -4.23 -19.37
N GLU A 85 15.50 -3.93 -19.68
CA GLU A 85 15.09 -2.73 -20.44
C GLU A 85 15.48 -1.44 -19.71
N ASN A 86 15.24 -1.38 -18.40
CA ASN A 86 15.66 -0.27 -17.54
C ASN A 86 17.19 -0.11 -17.55
N GLY A 87 17.94 -1.22 -17.48
CA GLY A 87 19.40 -1.21 -17.56
C GLY A 87 19.94 -0.64 -18.88
N GLU A 88 19.37 -1.08 -20.01
CA GLU A 88 19.73 -0.56 -21.33
C GLU A 88 19.41 0.95 -21.47
N ALA A 89 18.26 1.37 -20.94
CA ALA A 89 17.87 2.78 -20.92
C ALA A 89 18.82 3.62 -20.06
N LEU A 90 19.20 3.13 -18.86
CA LEU A 90 20.18 3.79 -18.00
C LEU A 90 21.55 3.93 -18.67
N ASP A 91 22.03 2.89 -19.35
CA ASP A 91 23.31 2.93 -20.07
C ASP A 91 23.29 3.99 -21.18
N LEU A 92 22.18 4.08 -21.93
CA LEU A 92 22.00 5.08 -22.99
C LEU A 92 21.98 6.51 -22.42
N VAL A 93 21.21 6.74 -21.36
CA VAL A 93 21.09 8.05 -20.70
C VAL A 93 22.40 8.45 -20.05
N GLN A 94 23.08 7.51 -19.38
CA GLN A 94 24.39 7.73 -18.76
C GLN A 94 25.42 8.16 -19.80
N LYS A 95 25.49 7.46 -20.94
CA LYS A 95 26.39 7.85 -22.04
C LYS A 95 26.11 9.26 -22.55
N ARG A 96 24.84 9.62 -22.75
CA ARG A 96 24.45 10.97 -23.20
C ARG A 96 24.82 12.04 -22.16
N LEU A 97 24.64 11.73 -20.88
CA LEU A 97 25.00 12.60 -19.77
C LEU A 97 26.52 12.80 -19.71
N ASP A 98 27.31 11.73 -19.91
CA ASP A 98 28.77 11.81 -19.98
C ASP A 98 29.26 12.67 -21.16
N ASP A 99 28.63 12.53 -22.33
CA ASP A 99 28.93 13.36 -23.51
C ASP A 99 28.68 14.85 -23.21
N LEU A 100 27.54 15.18 -22.59
CA LEU A 100 27.20 16.55 -22.19
C LEU A 100 28.15 17.10 -21.12
N LEU A 101 28.44 16.32 -20.08
CA LEU A 101 29.36 16.71 -19.01
C LEU A 101 30.80 16.89 -19.54
N SER A 102 31.23 16.09 -20.49
CA SER A 102 32.56 16.23 -21.11
C SER A 102 32.70 17.55 -21.88
N SER A 103 31.59 18.06 -22.41
CA SER A 103 31.53 19.31 -23.18
C SER A 103 31.13 20.52 -22.32
N ALA A 104 30.73 20.33 -21.07
CA ALA A 104 30.29 21.39 -20.16
C ALA A 104 31.43 22.35 -19.77
N PHE A 105 31.09 23.59 -19.43
CA PHE A 105 32.05 24.55 -18.89
C PHE A 105 32.46 24.13 -17.48
N VAL A 106 33.75 24.24 -17.16
CA VAL A 106 34.31 23.82 -15.87
C VAL A 106 34.83 25.04 -15.12
N LEU A 107 34.33 25.25 -13.90
CA LEU A 107 34.80 26.30 -13.00
C LEU A 107 36.19 25.99 -12.44
N ASP A 108 36.84 26.99 -11.82
CA ASP A 108 38.16 26.84 -11.19
C ASP A 108 38.20 25.76 -10.08
N ASN A 109 37.05 25.44 -9.48
CA ASN A 109 36.90 24.40 -8.47
C ASN A 109 36.61 23.00 -9.05
N GLY A 110 36.52 22.86 -10.38
CA GLY A 110 36.23 21.61 -11.07
C GLY A 110 34.74 21.30 -11.28
N ARG A 111 33.82 22.11 -10.74
CA ARG A 111 32.36 21.97 -10.90
C ARG A 111 31.95 22.26 -12.34
N LYS A 112 31.02 21.48 -12.88
CA LYS A 112 30.52 21.63 -14.25
C LYS A 112 29.26 22.47 -14.27
N VAL A 113 29.21 23.47 -15.13
CA VAL A 113 28.08 24.41 -15.17
C VAL A 113 27.51 24.55 -16.56
N PHE A 114 26.21 24.83 -16.59
CA PHE A 114 25.39 24.97 -17.78
C PHE A 114 24.66 26.30 -17.72
N ARG A 115 24.79 27.08 -18.79
CA ARG A 115 24.05 28.33 -18.94
C ARG A 115 22.69 28.04 -19.57
N THR A 116 21.65 28.74 -19.14
CA THR A 116 20.34 28.69 -19.80
C THR A 116 20.39 29.27 -21.20
N GLN A 117 19.45 28.87 -22.06
CA GLN A 117 19.36 29.32 -23.44
C GLN A 117 19.16 30.85 -23.55
N ASP A 118 18.51 31.47 -22.55
CA ASP A 118 18.35 32.93 -22.46
C ASP A 118 19.64 33.67 -22.05
N GLY A 119 20.68 32.94 -21.64
CA GLY A 119 21.97 33.46 -21.21
C GLY A 119 21.98 34.15 -19.85
N GLN A 120 20.88 34.11 -19.08
CA GLN A 120 20.74 34.90 -17.85
C GLN A 120 21.03 34.12 -16.58
N THR A 121 20.90 32.80 -16.60
CA THR A 121 21.05 31.93 -15.44
C THR A 121 22.07 30.84 -15.70
N VAL A 122 22.75 30.40 -14.64
CA VAL A 122 23.67 29.27 -14.66
C VAL A 122 23.25 28.29 -13.58
N TYR A 123 23.21 27.01 -13.95
CA TYR A 123 22.99 25.88 -13.06
C TYR A 123 24.22 24.98 -13.09
N ASP A 124 24.45 24.24 -12.02
CA ASP A 124 25.50 23.24 -11.97
C ASP A 124 25.03 21.85 -12.43
N GLU A 125 25.93 20.86 -12.39
CA GLU A 125 25.63 19.48 -12.73
C GLU A 125 24.58 18.81 -11.81
N HIS A 126 24.27 19.41 -10.67
CA HIS A 126 23.29 18.93 -9.70
C HIS A 126 21.96 19.70 -9.74
N GLY A 127 21.81 20.68 -10.63
CA GLY A 127 20.63 21.54 -10.75
C GLY A 127 20.55 22.66 -9.72
N GLN A 128 21.63 22.94 -8.99
CA GLN A 128 21.71 24.10 -8.12
C GLN A 128 21.97 25.36 -8.95
N LYS A 129 21.07 26.34 -8.83
CA LYS A 129 21.23 27.67 -9.41
C LYS A 129 22.41 28.41 -8.76
N LEU A 130 23.31 28.94 -9.59
CA LEU A 130 24.36 29.86 -9.16
C LEU A 130 23.81 31.28 -9.06
N GLY A 131 24.19 31.99 -7.99
CA GLY A 131 23.87 33.40 -7.85
C GLY A 131 24.64 34.24 -8.86
N GLN A 132 24.03 35.35 -9.35
CA GLN A 132 24.73 36.29 -10.24
C GLN A 132 25.96 36.93 -9.57
N ASP A 133 25.95 37.03 -8.23
CA ASP A 133 27.09 37.51 -7.44
C ASP A 133 28.23 36.47 -7.35
N GLU A 134 27.93 35.19 -7.56
CA GLU A 134 28.90 34.08 -7.50
C GLU A 134 29.58 33.87 -8.85
N PHE A 135 28.84 34.01 -9.95
CA PHE A 135 29.34 33.73 -11.29
C PHE A 135 28.61 34.53 -12.37
N ASP A 136 29.38 35.15 -13.28
CA ASP A 136 28.84 35.91 -14.43
C ASP A 136 28.53 34.96 -15.61
N PRO A 137 27.24 34.79 -16.01
CA PRO A 137 26.85 33.94 -17.13
C PRO A 137 27.52 34.29 -18.46
N ALA A 138 27.92 35.55 -18.67
CA ALA A 138 28.56 36.00 -19.90
C ALA A 138 29.95 35.39 -20.12
N THR A 139 30.55 34.81 -19.08
CA THR A 139 31.87 34.16 -19.15
C THR A 139 31.83 32.77 -19.79
N ILE A 140 30.66 32.13 -19.86
CA ILE A 140 30.50 30.82 -20.50
C ILE A 140 30.32 31.02 -22.02
N PRO A 141 31.20 30.46 -22.86
CA PRO A 141 31.02 30.50 -24.32
C PRO A 141 29.73 29.81 -24.80
N ASP A 142 29.10 30.35 -25.85
CA ASP A 142 27.88 29.80 -26.48
C ASP A 142 28.06 28.38 -27.08
N ALA A 143 29.29 27.90 -27.19
CA ALA A 143 29.61 26.57 -27.73
C ALA A 143 29.39 25.43 -26.71
N HIS A 144 29.20 25.75 -25.43
CA HIS A 144 28.91 24.76 -24.40
C HIS A 144 27.43 24.36 -24.39
N PRO A 145 27.10 23.12 -23.98
CA PRO A 145 25.72 22.69 -23.86
C PRO A 145 24.92 23.57 -22.90
N THR A 146 23.64 23.77 -23.20
CA THR A 146 22.75 24.58 -22.35
C THR A 146 22.11 23.76 -21.24
N TRP A 147 21.56 24.44 -20.23
CA TRP A 147 20.81 23.77 -19.17
C TRP A 147 19.63 22.97 -19.71
N GLU A 148 18.92 23.51 -20.69
CA GLU A 148 17.75 22.88 -21.33
C GLU A 148 18.13 21.62 -22.14
N GLU A 149 19.38 21.48 -22.56
CA GLU A 149 19.89 20.25 -23.18
C GLU A 149 20.27 19.19 -22.14
N TYR A 150 20.74 19.62 -20.97
CA TYR A 150 21.23 18.76 -19.89
C TYR A 150 20.11 18.26 -18.97
N GLU A 151 19.26 19.16 -18.48
CA GLU A 151 18.25 18.89 -17.46
C GLU A 151 17.35 17.70 -17.81
N PRO A 152 16.79 17.57 -19.03
CA PRO A 152 15.93 16.44 -19.35
C PRO A 152 16.65 15.09 -19.25
N VAL A 153 17.94 15.04 -19.62
CA VAL A 153 18.75 13.82 -19.55
C VAL A 153 19.07 13.46 -18.10
N PHE A 154 19.37 14.47 -17.28
CA PHE A 154 19.58 14.29 -15.85
C PHE A 154 18.32 13.81 -15.13
N LEU A 155 17.17 14.42 -15.40
CA LEU A 155 15.89 14.03 -14.82
C LEU A 155 15.47 12.62 -15.26
N GLU A 156 15.70 12.27 -16.52
CA GLU A 156 15.41 10.91 -17.01
C GLU A 156 16.29 9.87 -16.30
N LYS A 157 17.55 10.18 -16.02
CA LYS A 157 18.40 9.30 -15.21
C LYS A 157 17.82 9.08 -13.81
N GLN A 158 17.34 10.13 -13.15
CA GLN A 158 16.74 10.00 -11.82
C GLN A 158 15.48 9.14 -11.86
N ARG A 159 14.60 9.41 -12.83
CA ARG A 159 13.38 8.62 -13.05
C ARG A 159 13.68 7.13 -13.25
N LEU A 160 14.66 6.80 -14.09
CA LEU A 160 15.07 5.41 -14.33
C LEU A 160 15.69 4.74 -13.10
N LEU A 161 16.41 5.48 -12.26
CA LEU A 161 16.94 4.96 -11.00
C LEU A 161 15.83 4.68 -9.98
N GLU A 162 14.82 5.55 -9.88
CA GLU A 162 13.62 5.32 -9.06
C GLU A 162 12.87 4.09 -9.54
N GLU A 163 12.61 3.99 -10.84
CA GLU A 163 11.96 2.83 -11.46
C GLU A 163 12.75 1.53 -11.20
N ARG A 164 14.09 1.58 -11.27
CA ARG A 164 14.93 0.43 -10.95
C ARG A 164 14.80 -0.01 -9.49
N GLN A 165 14.70 0.94 -8.57
CA GLN A 165 14.51 0.65 -7.15
C GLN A 165 13.15 -0.02 -6.92
N GLU A 166 12.08 0.45 -7.55
CA GLU A 166 10.75 -0.18 -7.49
C GLU A 166 10.78 -1.63 -8.02
N LEU A 167 11.51 -1.88 -9.11
CA LEU A 167 11.68 -3.24 -9.67
C LEU A 167 12.42 -4.18 -8.72
N ILE A 168 13.45 -3.69 -8.02
CA ILE A 168 14.19 -4.46 -7.01
C ILE A 168 13.29 -4.78 -5.80
N GLU A 169 12.56 -3.78 -5.30
CA GLU A 169 11.62 -3.99 -4.18
C GLU A 169 10.51 -4.99 -4.54
N PHE A 170 10.03 -4.95 -5.78
CA PHE A 170 9.07 -5.93 -6.26
C PHE A 170 9.70 -7.34 -6.37
N GLN A 171 10.95 -7.46 -6.81
CA GLN A 171 11.68 -8.74 -6.81
C GLN A 171 11.80 -9.33 -5.39
N GLU A 172 12.11 -8.52 -4.39
CA GLU A 172 12.17 -8.97 -2.99
C GLU A 172 10.81 -9.50 -2.50
N LYS A 173 9.70 -8.86 -2.91
CA LYS A 173 8.35 -9.34 -2.61
C LYS A 173 8.02 -10.66 -3.30
N LEU A 174 8.46 -10.85 -4.55
CA LEU A 174 8.30 -12.12 -5.26
C LEU A 174 9.07 -13.25 -4.57
N ASP A 175 10.31 -12.99 -4.15
CA ASP A 175 11.14 -13.95 -3.41
C ASP A 175 10.46 -14.33 -2.08
N HIS A 176 9.98 -13.34 -1.32
CA HIS A 176 9.22 -13.58 -0.09
C HIS A 176 7.95 -14.41 -0.34
N ALA A 177 7.17 -14.07 -1.37
CA ALA A 177 5.96 -14.82 -1.73
C ALA A 177 6.30 -16.27 -2.12
N ARG A 178 7.40 -16.48 -2.86
CA ARG A 178 7.85 -17.81 -3.26
C ARG A 178 8.27 -18.64 -2.04
N GLU A 179 9.07 -18.09 -1.14
CA GLU A 179 9.44 -18.73 0.12
C GLU A 179 8.19 -19.13 0.91
N ARG A 180 7.24 -18.20 1.06
CA ARG A 180 6.00 -18.43 1.82
C ARG A 180 5.11 -19.52 1.20
N THR A 181 5.07 -19.62 -0.12
CA THR A 181 4.34 -20.72 -0.81
C THR A 181 5.06 -22.06 -0.76
N GLY A 182 6.33 -22.09 -0.35
CA GLY A 182 7.09 -23.30 -0.08
C GLY A 182 6.62 -24.03 1.18
N ASP A 183 5.96 -23.31 2.10
CA ASP A 183 5.53 -23.86 3.38
C ASP A 183 4.26 -24.70 3.24
N GLU A 184 4.29 -25.91 3.81
CA GLU A 184 3.20 -26.90 3.71
C GLU A 184 1.89 -26.48 4.41
N GLU A 185 1.95 -25.47 5.28
CA GLU A 185 0.82 -25.00 6.12
C GLU A 185 0.29 -23.62 5.73
N LEU A 186 0.53 -23.15 4.49
CA LEU A 186 0.02 -21.86 4.05
C LEU A 186 -1.52 -21.80 4.12
N ALA A 187 -2.06 -20.86 4.88
CA ALA A 187 -3.49 -20.67 4.98
C ALA A 187 -4.05 -19.98 3.73
N GLN A 188 -5.32 -20.23 3.39
CA GLN A 188 -5.95 -19.66 2.20
C GLN A 188 -6.00 -18.12 2.23
N HIS A 189 -6.22 -17.53 3.40
CA HIS A 189 -6.22 -16.08 3.55
C HIS A 189 -4.83 -15.48 3.34
N GLU A 190 -3.77 -16.13 3.85
CA GLU A 190 -2.38 -15.72 3.62
C GLU A 190 -2.04 -15.73 2.13
N LEU A 191 -2.49 -16.75 1.39
CA LEU A 191 -2.30 -16.82 -0.07
C LEU A 191 -2.98 -15.64 -0.78
N GLN A 192 -4.21 -15.29 -0.37
CA GLN A 192 -4.94 -14.15 -0.93
C GLN A 192 -4.29 -12.82 -0.57
N GLU A 193 -3.76 -12.68 0.64
CA GLU A 193 -3.03 -11.50 1.09
C GLU A 193 -1.77 -11.29 0.24
N LEU A 194 -1.00 -12.36 -0.04
CA LEU A 194 0.15 -12.30 -0.94
C LEU A 194 -0.26 -11.90 -2.36
N GLU A 195 -1.36 -12.45 -2.89
CA GLU A 195 -1.87 -12.07 -4.21
C GLU A 195 -2.20 -10.58 -4.29
N VAL A 196 -2.91 -10.05 -3.29
CA VAL A 196 -3.30 -8.64 -3.22
C VAL A 196 -2.10 -7.74 -3.03
N GLU A 197 -1.14 -8.13 -2.17
CA GLU A 197 0.09 -7.36 -1.95
C GLU A 197 0.89 -7.22 -3.25
N LEU A 198 1.08 -8.31 -3.98
CA LEU A 198 1.81 -8.29 -5.26
C LEU A 198 1.06 -7.47 -6.33
N GLU A 199 -0.26 -7.56 -6.40
CA GLU A 199 -1.05 -6.77 -7.34
C GLU A 199 -1.00 -5.27 -7.04
N GLN A 200 -1.00 -4.88 -5.76
CA GLN A 200 -0.88 -3.48 -5.34
C GLN A 200 0.54 -2.93 -5.52
N ALA A 201 1.55 -3.80 -5.38
CA ALA A 201 2.95 -3.43 -5.53
C ALA A 201 3.47 -3.55 -6.97
N LEU A 202 2.62 -3.94 -7.93
CA LEU A 202 3.03 -4.23 -9.31
C LEU A 202 3.53 -2.97 -10.02
N PRO A 203 4.83 -2.87 -10.38
CA PRO A 203 5.34 -1.70 -11.09
C PRO A 203 4.81 -1.63 -12.52
N ASP A 204 4.62 -0.42 -13.05
CA ASP A 204 4.04 -0.17 -14.37
C ASP A 204 4.79 -0.93 -15.48
N MET A 205 6.13 -0.95 -15.44
CA MET A 205 6.97 -1.66 -16.42
C MET A 205 6.77 -3.18 -16.38
N VAL A 206 6.51 -3.75 -15.21
CA VAL A 206 6.18 -5.17 -15.06
C VAL A 206 4.78 -5.42 -15.62
N ALA A 207 3.82 -4.54 -15.34
CA ALA A 207 2.45 -4.66 -15.87
C ALA A 207 2.42 -4.62 -17.40
N ILE A 208 3.19 -3.73 -18.04
CA ILE A 208 3.34 -3.67 -19.51
C ILE A 208 3.91 -4.99 -20.03
N ASN A 209 5.04 -5.45 -19.47
CA ASN A 209 5.69 -6.71 -19.89
C ASN A 209 4.79 -7.94 -19.66
N PHE A 210 4.01 -7.95 -18.58
CA PHE A 210 3.04 -8.98 -18.24
C PHE A 210 1.89 -9.05 -19.26
N LEU A 211 1.39 -7.89 -19.71
CA LEU A 211 0.31 -7.78 -20.69
C LEU A 211 0.79 -8.10 -22.11
N GLU A 212 1.89 -7.50 -22.56
CA GLU A 212 2.37 -7.58 -23.94
C GLU A 212 2.81 -8.99 -24.33
N LYS A 213 3.37 -9.76 -23.38
CA LYS A 213 3.78 -11.15 -23.63
C LYS A 213 2.63 -12.15 -23.65
N GLY A 214 1.39 -11.69 -23.57
CA GLY A 214 0.20 -12.54 -23.65
C GLY A 214 0.09 -13.54 -22.51
N LEU A 215 0.76 -13.29 -21.38
CA LEU A 215 0.76 -14.19 -20.22
C LEU A 215 -0.61 -14.21 -19.52
N VAL A 216 -1.43 -13.18 -19.75
CA VAL A 216 -2.84 -13.14 -19.28
C VAL A 216 -3.72 -14.18 -19.99
N SER A 217 -3.45 -14.50 -21.27
CA SER A 217 -4.28 -15.45 -22.02
C SER A 217 -4.16 -16.90 -21.52
N ARG A 218 -3.20 -17.18 -20.62
CA ARG A 218 -2.96 -18.52 -20.05
C ARG A 218 -3.65 -18.73 -18.70
N PHE A 219 -4.27 -17.68 -18.13
CA PHE A 219 -4.97 -17.71 -16.84
C PHE A 219 -6.48 -17.51 -16.96
N GLU A 220 -7.10 -17.81 -18.11
CA GLU A 220 -8.57 -17.90 -18.15
C GLU A 220 -9.02 -18.85 -17.03
N PRO A 221 -9.80 -18.35 -16.04
CA PRO A 221 -10.35 -19.23 -15.04
C PRO A 221 -11.18 -20.24 -15.80
N ALA A 222 -10.84 -21.53 -15.69
CA ALA A 222 -11.67 -22.61 -16.20
C ALA A 222 -13.09 -22.31 -15.73
N ALA A 223 -13.90 -21.83 -16.67
CA ALA A 223 -15.17 -21.20 -16.38
C ALA A 223 -15.90 -22.11 -15.42
N THR A 224 -16.19 -21.58 -14.22
CA THR A 224 -17.02 -22.19 -13.18
C THR A 224 -17.99 -23.16 -13.83
N ALA A 225 -17.65 -24.45 -13.75
CA ALA A 225 -18.48 -25.51 -14.28
C ALA A 225 -19.81 -25.34 -13.56
N LYS A 226 -20.78 -24.76 -14.25
CA LYS A 226 -22.12 -24.54 -13.74
C LYS A 226 -22.59 -25.87 -13.19
N ASP A 227 -22.75 -25.91 -11.88
CA ASP A 227 -23.44 -26.96 -11.16
C ASP A 227 -24.72 -27.29 -11.93
N HIS A 228 -24.68 -28.42 -12.63
CA HIS A 228 -25.85 -29.08 -13.17
C HIS A 228 -26.61 -29.69 -12.00
N ASN A 229 -27.13 -28.85 -11.10
CA ASN A 229 -28.16 -29.29 -10.17
C ASN A 229 -29.50 -28.93 -10.79
N GLY A 230 -29.95 -29.81 -11.67
CA GLY A 230 -31.29 -29.79 -12.22
C GLY A 230 -32.33 -29.98 -11.12
N ILE A 231 -32.83 -28.87 -10.58
CA ILE A 231 -34.11 -28.86 -9.88
C ILE A 231 -35.13 -28.28 -10.86
N ALA A 232 -35.86 -29.18 -11.51
CA ALA A 232 -37.04 -28.87 -12.29
C ALA A 232 -38.12 -28.31 -11.35
N VAL A 233 -38.22 -26.98 -11.27
CA VAL A 233 -39.41 -26.32 -10.72
C VAL A 233 -40.42 -26.20 -11.84
N GLN A 234 -41.36 -27.16 -11.89
CA GLN A 234 -42.62 -26.98 -12.60
C GLN A 234 -43.38 -25.84 -11.91
N HIS A 235 -43.41 -24.67 -12.53
CA HIS A 235 -44.38 -23.64 -12.20
C HIS A 235 -45.35 -23.40 -13.33
N GLY A 236 -46.61 -23.67 -12.96
CA GLY A 236 -47.76 -23.72 -13.81
C GLY A 236 -48.03 -22.41 -14.52
N VAL A 237 -48.31 -22.58 -15.79
CA VAL A 237 -49.09 -21.69 -16.64
C VAL A 237 -50.32 -21.18 -15.91
N LYS A 238 -50.42 -19.87 -15.74
CA LYS A 238 -51.70 -19.14 -15.78
C LYS A 238 -51.50 -17.82 -16.52
N ASN A 239 -52.02 -17.81 -17.76
CA ASN A 239 -52.91 -16.78 -18.34
C ASN A 239 -53.31 -15.68 -17.32
N GLU A 240 -53.38 -14.40 -17.65
CA GLU A 240 -54.29 -13.80 -18.64
C GLU A 240 -54.19 -12.26 -18.58
N ALA A 241 -54.81 -11.57 -19.55
CA ALA A 241 -55.14 -10.14 -19.59
C ALA A 241 -53.98 -9.15 -19.86
N SER A 242 -53.78 -8.62 -21.07
CA SER A 242 -54.69 -7.81 -21.90
C SER A 242 -55.16 -6.52 -21.21
N MET A 243 -55.04 -5.39 -21.93
CA MET A 243 -55.62 -4.03 -21.75
C MET A 243 -54.57 -2.90 -21.59
N PRO A 244 -54.87 -1.65 -22.01
CA PRO A 244 -54.32 -1.09 -23.25
C PRO A 244 -53.55 0.22 -23.04
N SER A 245 -52.81 0.66 -24.06
CA SER A 245 -52.21 1.99 -24.11
C SER A 245 -53.28 3.09 -24.25
N PRO A 246 -53.25 4.16 -23.43
CA PRO A 246 -53.91 5.40 -23.78
C PRO A 246 -52.93 6.30 -24.53
N ASN A 247 -53.31 6.57 -25.77
CA ASN A 247 -53.03 7.79 -26.51
C ASN A 247 -53.41 9.02 -25.66
N LEU A 248 -52.62 10.10 -25.69
CA LEU A 248 -53.07 11.50 -25.72
C LEU A 248 -51.82 12.40 -25.75
N GLY A 249 -51.70 13.14 -26.85
CA GLY A 249 -50.57 14.02 -27.10
C GLY A 249 -50.69 15.42 -26.51
N SER A 250 -49.63 16.20 -26.73
CA SER A 250 -49.60 17.59 -27.19
C SER A 250 -48.20 17.91 -27.69
#